data_AF-A0A5C1ARF2-F1
#
_entry.id   AF-A0A5C1ARF2-F1
#
_cell.length_a   1.000
_cell.length_b   1.000
_cell.length_c   1.000
_cell.angle_alpha   90.00
_cell.angle_beta   90.00
_cell.angle_gamma   90.00
#
_symmetry.space_group_name_H-M   'P 1'
#
loop_
_entity.id
_entity.type
_entity.pdbx_description
1 polymer ?
#
loop_
_entity_poly.entity_id
_entity_poly.type
_entity_poly.pdbx_seq_one_letter_code
_entity_poly.pdbx_strand_id
1 'polypeptide(L)'
;MYPLSRTAPLIVAVWLTSTASPIARAQEATWPPEKTKTSEFTGRKLDTFQHGVRKEWGYTGPQRDTFLVLHPKAAKANAPLYVVLHSAGHDVHSCLACTTKVGNHDIYHAPPDFYALYLDCRANKGDWWWGSEKFKDPEVGPAEKRVIDTVKWVVKEYNLDENRVYLCGNSMGGSGALGIGVRHGDVFAAVKANVPAKVEHVSSRMYFGKAVPADVTLPDPPVVVDYSAPNDTWSKGHETFIAAMNDRKYPLFMYWGPFGHANNHEQILKVNDLINSFDWLGVKKNEAYPVFTNASTNDPLPWPDRLADKKAGQVNAFFRWANASDTADAVETKLFLAKAADLKTAFTVPTEATADVSMRRVQKLRVAPGATAFWTFGTAKGEVKADAQGCVTVPGLKVTTEPITLTVRTVNKDR
;
A
#
# COMPACT_ATOMS: atom_id res chain seq x y z
N MET A 1 -74.53 -54.92 39.09
CA MET A 1 -75.73 -54.20 38.60
C MET A 1 -75.22 -52.88 38.02
N TYR A 2 -75.20 -52.77 36.69
CA TYR A 2 -74.91 -51.53 35.93
C TYR A 2 -76.06 -50.51 36.14
N PRO A 3 -75.82 -49.20 35.96
CA PRO A 3 -76.01 -48.63 34.63
C PRO A 3 -74.91 -47.68 34.16
N LEU A 4 -74.68 -47.76 32.85
CA LEU A 4 -73.89 -46.85 32.04
C LEU A 4 -74.59 -45.49 31.90
N SER A 5 -73.80 -44.42 31.95
CA SER A 5 -74.17 -43.09 31.44
C SER A 5 -73.02 -42.60 30.55
N ARG A 6 -73.37 -42.32 29.28
CA ARG A 6 -72.47 -41.92 28.20
C ARG A 6 -72.11 -40.45 28.33
N THR A 7 -70.82 -40.13 28.34
CA THR A 7 -70.31 -38.78 28.06
C THR A 7 -69.38 -38.84 26.85
N ALA A 8 -69.66 -37.97 25.87
CA ALA A 8 -68.99 -37.88 24.58
C ALA A 8 -67.54 -37.35 24.71
N PRO A 9 -66.61 -37.74 23.83
CA PRO A 9 -65.28 -37.17 23.83
C PRO A 9 -65.30 -35.77 23.18
N LEU A 10 -64.83 -34.77 23.93
CA LEU A 10 -64.53 -33.44 23.44
C LEU A 10 -63.27 -33.52 22.56
N ILE A 11 -63.43 -33.47 21.22
CA ILE A 11 -62.31 -33.32 20.29
C ILE A 11 -61.82 -31.88 20.39
N VAL A 12 -60.73 -31.65 21.13
CA VAL A 12 -59.99 -30.39 21.08
C VAL A 12 -59.16 -30.41 19.80
N ALA A 13 -59.63 -29.71 18.78
CA ALA A 13 -58.84 -29.42 17.59
C ALA A 13 -57.70 -28.46 17.97
N VAL A 14 -56.51 -29.01 18.19
CA VAL A 14 -55.27 -28.22 18.27
C VAL A 14 -54.98 -27.69 16.87
N TRP A 15 -55.36 -26.44 16.62
CA TRP A 15 -54.86 -25.70 15.48
C TRP A 15 -53.38 -25.41 15.74
N LEU A 16 -52.51 -26.29 15.21
CA LEU A 16 -51.11 -25.98 14.97
C LEU A 16 -51.06 -24.89 13.91
N THR A 17 -51.16 -23.62 14.33
CA THR A 17 -50.75 -22.50 13.50
C THR A 17 -49.24 -22.60 13.35
N SER A 18 -48.78 -23.25 12.27
CA SER A 18 -47.40 -23.14 11.84
C SER A 18 -47.17 -21.69 11.41
N THR A 19 -46.76 -20.84 12.35
CA THR A 19 -46.08 -19.60 12.00
C THR A 19 -44.75 -20.02 11.39
N ALA A 20 -44.74 -20.22 10.07
CA ALA A 20 -43.51 -20.23 9.31
C ALA A 20 -42.91 -18.83 9.51
N SER A 21 -42.02 -18.70 10.50
CA SER A 21 -41.10 -17.58 10.56
C SER A 21 -40.49 -17.47 9.16
N PRO A 22 -40.43 -16.28 8.55
CA PRO A 22 -39.61 -16.12 7.39
C PRO A 22 -38.20 -16.43 7.88
N ILE A 23 -37.69 -17.63 7.59
CA ILE A 23 -36.27 -17.84 7.50
C ILE A 23 -35.89 -16.86 6.42
N ALA A 24 -35.42 -15.67 6.82
CA ALA A 24 -34.64 -14.84 5.96
C ALA A 24 -33.59 -15.80 5.43
N ARG A 25 -33.73 -16.19 4.15
CA ARG A 25 -32.63 -16.80 3.43
C ARG A 25 -31.54 -15.74 3.52
N ALA A 26 -30.65 -15.87 4.51
CA ALA A 26 -29.34 -15.30 4.43
C ALA A 26 -28.77 -15.96 3.18
N GLN A 27 -28.97 -15.31 2.05
CA GLN A 27 -28.36 -15.69 0.80
C GLN A 27 -26.87 -15.76 1.15
N GLU A 28 -26.30 -16.97 1.13
CA GLU A 28 -24.88 -17.16 1.34
C GLU A 28 -24.21 -16.17 0.40
N ALA A 29 -23.52 -15.18 0.95
CA ALA A 29 -22.95 -14.15 0.11
C ALA A 29 -22.02 -14.84 -0.89
N THR A 30 -22.26 -14.65 -2.18
CA THR A 30 -21.42 -15.20 -3.25
C THR A 30 -20.54 -14.09 -3.81
N TRP A 31 -19.54 -14.45 -4.60
CA TRP A 31 -18.83 -13.49 -5.46
C TRP A 31 -19.54 -13.45 -6.83
N PRO A 32 -19.77 -12.27 -7.46
CA PRO A 32 -19.24 -10.94 -7.14
C PRO A 32 -19.94 -10.24 -5.95
N PRO A 33 -19.34 -9.17 -5.40
CA PRO A 33 -19.94 -8.39 -4.33
C PRO A 33 -21.32 -7.80 -4.66
N GLU A 34 -22.21 -7.85 -3.67
CA GLU A 34 -23.56 -7.28 -3.73
C GLU A 34 -23.59 -5.90 -3.06
N LYS A 35 -24.16 -4.90 -3.74
CA LYS A 35 -24.40 -3.58 -3.13
C LYS A 35 -25.61 -3.66 -2.21
N THR A 36 -25.39 -3.57 -0.91
CA THR A 36 -26.46 -3.70 0.09
C THR A 36 -27.07 -2.36 0.49
N LYS A 37 -26.31 -1.25 0.34
CA LYS A 37 -26.77 0.08 0.73
C LYS A 37 -26.08 1.17 -0.08
N THR A 38 -26.81 2.23 -0.38
CA THR A 38 -26.26 3.53 -0.79
C THR A 38 -26.65 4.57 0.28
N SER A 39 -25.70 5.39 0.71
CA SER A 39 -25.90 6.48 1.66
C SER A 39 -25.00 7.66 1.34
N GLU A 40 -24.97 8.66 2.22
CA GLU A 40 -24.05 9.79 2.15
C GLU A 40 -23.14 9.79 3.39
N PHE A 41 -21.89 10.19 3.20
CA PHE A 41 -20.93 10.41 4.27
C PHE A 41 -20.07 11.63 3.95
N THR A 42 -20.06 12.65 4.82
CA THR A 42 -19.29 13.90 4.63
C THR A 42 -19.55 14.61 3.29
N GLY A 43 -20.80 14.59 2.82
CA GLY A 43 -21.19 15.19 1.53
C GLY A 43 -20.71 14.40 0.30
N ARG A 44 -20.33 13.12 0.48
CA ARG A 44 -19.91 12.20 -0.59
C ARG A 44 -20.83 10.99 -0.59
N LYS A 45 -21.19 10.48 -1.79
CA LYS A 45 -21.92 9.21 -1.91
C LYS A 45 -21.08 8.07 -1.35
N LEU A 46 -21.73 7.16 -0.62
CA LEU A 46 -21.14 5.99 0.00
C LEU A 46 -21.93 4.75 -0.39
N ASP A 47 -21.30 3.83 -1.11
CA ASP A 47 -21.85 2.52 -1.42
C ASP A 47 -21.29 1.49 -0.41
N THR A 48 -22.15 0.66 0.17
CA THR A 48 -21.78 -0.47 1.04
C THR A 48 -21.99 -1.77 0.28
N PHE A 49 -21.00 -2.65 0.34
CA PHE A 49 -21.02 -3.94 -0.33
C PHE A 49 -20.78 -5.07 0.64
N GLN A 50 -21.35 -6.23 0.31
CA GLN A 50 -21.06 -7.48 0.98
C GLN A 50 -20.76 -8.58 -0.03
N HIS A 51 -19.86 -9.47 0.32
CA HIS A 51 -19.55 -10.66 -0.47
C HIS A 51 -19.22 -11.83 0.45
N GLY A 52 -19.23 -13.05 -0.07
CA GLY A 52 -18.66 -14.19 0.64
C GLY A 52 -17.31 -14.61 0.08
N VAL A 53 -16.95 -15.86 0.31
CA VAL A 53 -15.61 -16.35 -0.04
C VAL A 53 -15.55 -16.90 -1.46
N ARG A 54 -14.43 -16.67 -2.13
CA ARG A 54 -14.05 -17.44 -3.32
C ARG A 54 -13.26 -18.68 -2.90
N LYS A 55 -13.48 -19.82 -3.57
CA LYS A 55 -12.75 -21.07 -3.29
C LYS A 55 -11.24 -20.87 -3.45
N GLU A 56 -10.84 -20.12 -4.46
CA GLU A 56 -9.43 -19.81 -4.79
C GLU A 56 -8.68 -19.05 -3.68
N TRP A 57 -9.40 -18.38 -2.77
CA TRP A 57 -8.78 -17.70 -1.64
C TRP A 57 -8.25 -18.68 -0.59
N GLY A 58 -8.82 -19.89 -0.49
CA GLY A 58 -8.35 -20.92 0.44
C GLY A 58 -8.78 -20.70 1.89
N TYR A 59 -9.89 -20.00 2.13
CA TYR A 59 -10.52 -19.97 3.46
C TYR A 59 -11.03 -21.37 3.85
N THR A 60 -10.89 -21.72 5.13
CA THR A 60 -11.30 -23.04 5.66
C THR A 60 -12.81 -23.15 5.89
N GLY A 61 -13.53 -22.04 5.91
CA GLY A 61 -14.97 -21.99 6.09
C GLY A 61 -15.57 -20.76 5.39
N PRO A 62 -16.90 -20.73 5.24
CA PRO A 62 -17.57 -19.57 4.69
C PRO A 62 -17.44 -18.38 5.65
N GLN A 63 -17.34 -17.19 5.07
CA GLN A 63 -17.48 -15.93 5.79
C GLN A 63 -18.21 -14.91 4.93
N ARG A 64 -18.72 -13.86 5.57
CA ARG A 64 -19.32 -12.70 4.91
C ARG A 64 -18.46 -11.49 5.24
N ASP A 65 -18.00 -10.80 4.21
CA ASP A 65 -17.14 -9.63 4.33
C ASP A 65 -17.90 -8.39 3.88
N THR A 66 -17.56 -7.25 4.49
CA THR A 66 -18.12 -5.94 4.15
C THR A 66 -17.01 -5.01 3.69
N PHE A 67 -17.28 -4.19 2.68
CA PHE A 67 -16.41 -3.07 2.31
C PHE A 67 -17.25 -1.87 1.89
N LEU A 68 -16.62 -0.69 1.95
CA LEU A 68 -17.26 0.59 1.65
C LEU A 68 -16.53 1.27 0.49
N VAL A 69 -17.30 1.85 -0.43
CA VAL A 69 -16.77 2.67 -1.53
C VAL A 69 -17.32 4.09 -1.40
N LEU A 70 -16.44 5.03 -1.03
CA LEU A 70 -16.75 6.46 -0.94
C LEU A 70 -16.40 7.13 -2.26
N HIS A 71 -17.39 7.73 -2.91
CA HIS A 71 -17.26 8.39 -4.20
C HIS A 71 -16.55 9.74 -4.06
N PRO A 72 -15.91 10.29 -5.11
CA PRO A 72 -15.39 11.65 -5.09
C PRO A 72 -16.50 12.69 -4.86
N LYS A 73 -16.16 13.88 -4.34
CA LYS A 73 -17.11 14.99 -4.16
C LYS A 73 -17.73 15.45 -5.47
N ALA A 74 -16.96 15.40 -6.55
CA ALA A 74 -17.42 15.66 -7.91
C ALA A 74 -17.11 14.44 -8.78
N ALA A 75 -18.06 14.06 -9.63
CA ALA A 75 -17.87 12.95 -10.57
C ALA A 75 -16.66 13.24 -11.48
N LYS A 76 -15.80 12.24 -11.65
CA LYS A 76 -14.57 12.33 -12.44
C LYS A 76 -14.40 11.03 -13.20
N ALA A 77 -14.32 11.11 -14.53
CA ALA A 77 -13.99 9.95 -15.35
C ALA A 77 -12.56 9.50 -15.06
N ASN A 78 -12.32 8.19 -15.03
CA ASN A 78 -11.02 7.60 -14.73
C ASN A 78 -10.43 8.17 -13.42
N ALA A 79 -11.26 8.27 -12.39
CA ALA A 79 -10.82 8.74 -11.09
C ALA A 79 -9.83 7.74 -10.46
N PRO A 80 -8.85 8.23 -9.69
CA PRO A 80 -7.94 7.38 -8.93
C PRO A 80 -8.65 6.69 -7.75
N LEU A 81 -8.05 5.61 -7.25
CA LEU A 81 -8.55 4.83 -6.11
C LEU A 81 -7.61 4.91 -4.91
N TYR A 82 -8.14 5.30 -3.74
CA TYR A 82 -7.47 5.33 -2.45
C TYR A 82 -7.96 4.17 -1.56
N VAL A 83 -7.13 3.15 -1.38
CA VAL A 83 -7.47 1.94 -0.62
C VAL A 83 -6.96 2.07 0.81
N VAL A 84 -7.83 1.81 1.79
CA VAL A 84 -7.55 1.99 3.22
C VAL A 84 -7.69 0.69 3.98
N LEU A 85 -6.62 0.32 4.71
CA LEU A 85 -6.62 -0.77 5.69
C LEU A 85 -6.62 -0.20 7.12
N HIS A 86 -7.62 -0.60 7.91
CA HIS A 86 -7.81 -0.06 9.26
C HIS A 86 -6.86 -0.68 10.30
N SER A 87 -6.65 0.04 11.41
CA SER A 87 -5.86 -0.39 12.56
C SER A 87 -6.58 -1.52 13.33
N ALA A 88 -5.84 -2.22 14.19
CA ALA A 88 -6.46 -3.10 15.18
C ALA A 88 -7.40 -2.29 16.10
N GLY A 89 -8.50 -2.90 16.53
CA GLY A 89 -9.54 -2.22 17.32
C GLY A 89 -10.58 -1.46 16.50
N HIS A 90 -10.37 -1.30 15.20
CA HIS A 90 -11.37 -0.78 14.25
C HIS A 90 -12.04 -1.89 13.45
N ASP A 91 -13.19 -1.56 12.87
CA ASP A 91 -13.82 -2.19 11.72
C ASP A 91 -13.91 -1.15 10.58
N VAL A 92 -14.42 -1.55 9.42
CA VAL A 92 -14.58 -0.65 8.28
C VAL A 92 -15.41 0.61 8.57
N HIS A 93 -16.44 0.51 9.43
CA HIS A 93 -17.33 1.63 9.72
C HIS A 93 -16.69 2.65 10.67
N SER A 94 -16.07 2.17 11.75
CA SER A 94 -15.32 3.01 12.69
C SER A 94 -14.06 3.59 12.05
N CYS A 95 -13.43 2.89 11.10
CA CYS A 95 -12.35 3.42 10.26
C CYS A 95 -12.82 4.63 9.45
N LEU A 96 -13.93 4.50 8.71
CA LEU A 96 -14.50 5.61 7.95
C LEU A 96 -14.92 6.76 8.90
N ALA A 97 -15.51 6.45 10.05
CA ALA A 97 -15.91 7.45 11.04
C ALA A 97 -14.74 8.28 11.57
N CYS A 98 -13.51 7.74 11.62
CA CYS A 98 -12.33 8.52 11.99
C CYS A 98 -12.12 9.72 11.08
N THR A 99 -12.51 9.64 9.80
CA THR A 99 -12.30 10.71 8.83
C THR A 99 -13.24 11.91 9.00
N THR A 100 -14.16 11.87 9.98
CA THR A 100 -15.00 13.02 10.35
C THR A 100 -14.27 14.06 11.20
N LYS A 101 -13.10 13.71 11.76
CA LYS A 101 -12.34 14.56 12.68
C LYS A 101 -10.94 14.78 12.13
N VAL A 102 -10.54 16.04 12.03
CA VAL A 102 -9.15 16.42 11.73
C VAL A 102 -8.23 15.89 12.85
N GLY A 103 -7.09 15.32 12.47
CA GLY A 103 -6.12 14.81 13.44
C GLY A 103 -6.44 13.41 13.96
N ASN A 104 -7.47 12.73 13.44
CA ASN A 104 -7.80 11.37 13.81
C ASN A 104 -7.55 10.43 12.64
N HIS A 105 -6.47 9.65 12.73
CA HIS A 105 -6.04 8.74 11.66
C HIS A 105 -6.01 9.44 10.30
N ASP A 106 -5.26 10.54 10.19
CA ASP A 106 -5.26 11.40 8.99
C ASP A 106 -4.91 10.61 7.71
N ILE A 107 -4.14 9.53 7.82
CA ILE A 107 -3.84 8.62 6.71
C ILE A 107 -5.09 7.95 6.09
N TYR A 108 -6.22 7.87 6.79
CA TYR A 108 -7.47 7.33 6.26
C TYR A 108 -8.23 8.33 5.38
N HIS A 109 -7.86 9.61 5.40
CA HIS A 109 -8.57 10.65 4.66
C HIS A 109 -8.18 10.63 3.19
N ALA A 110 -9.02 9.99 2.37
CA ALA A 110 -8.88 10.03 0.93
C ALA A 110 -9.12 11.44 0.35
N PRO A 111 -8.36 11.90 -0.66
CA PRO A 111 -8.59 13.18 -1.29
C PRO A 111 -10.02 13.30 -1.88
N PRO A 112 -10.55 14.53 -2.01
CA PRO A 112 -11.93 14.75 -2.43
C PRO A 112 -12.21 14.33 -3.87
N ASP A 113 -11.21 14.23 -4.74
CA ASP A 113 -11.33 13.84 -6.15
C ASP A 113 -10.99 12.37 -6.41
N PHE A 114 -10.86 11.55 -5.36
CA PHE A 114 -10.57 10.12 -5.42
C PHE A 114 -11.82 9.31 -5.06
N TYR A 115 -11.96 8.12 -5.64
CA TYR A 115 -12.72 7.08 -4.96
C TYR A 115 -11.91 6.56 -3.77
N ALA A 116 -12.58 6.15 -2.70
CA ALA A 116 -11.92 5.51 -1.58
C ALA A 116 -12.57 4.16 -1.26
N LEU A 117 -11.75 3.12 -1.14
CA LEU A 117 -12.15 1.78 -0.74
C LEU A 117 -11.69 1.51 0.69
N TYR A 118 -12.64 1.33 1.59
CA TYR A 118 -12.37 0.89 2.97
C TYR A 118 -12.74 -0.58 3.09
N LEU A 119 -11.80 -1.41 3.54
CA LEU A 119 -11.97 -2.85 3.69
C LEU A 119 -12.17 -3.22 5.16
N ASP A 120 -12.96 -4.26 5.42
CA ASP A 120 -13.08 -4.86 6.75
C ASP A 120 -12.25 -6.15 6.87
N CYS A 121 -11.71 -6.41 8.07
CA CYS A 121 -11.25 -7.75 8.48
C CYS A 121 -11.73 -8.15 9.88
N ARG A 122 -12.45 -7.26 10.57
CA ARG A 122 -12.78 -7.48 11.98
C ARG A 122 -13.95 -8.44 12.14
N ALA A 123 -14.88 -8.47 11.18
CA ALA A 123 -16.05 -9.33 11.25
C ALA A 123 -15.71 -10.82 11.34
N ASN A 124 -14.55 -11.23 10.80
CA ASN A 124 -14.18 -12.64 10.63
C ASN A 124 -12.93 -13.02 11.42
N LYS A 125 -13.05 -14.08 12.23
CA LYS A 125 -11.97 -14.50 13.14
C LYS A 125 -10.72 -14.91 12.36
N GLY A 126 -9.65 -14.14 12.54
CA GLY A 126 -8.34 -14.45 11.97
C GLY A 126 -8.23 -14.12 10.47
N ASP A 127 -9.00 -13.14 10.01
CA ASP A 127 -8.90 -12.53 8.68
C ASP A 127 -8.05 -11.24 8.66
N TRP A 128 -7.28 -11.02 9.73
CA TRP A 128 -6.43 -9.85 9.90
C TRP A 128 -5.39 -9.71 8.78
N TRP A 129 -5.11 -8.48 8.36
CA TRP A 129 -4.10 -8.19 7.34
C TRP A 129 -2.65 -8.20 7.84
N TRP A 130 -2.35 -8.50 9.10
CA TRP A 130 -0.98 -8.80 9.56
C TRP A 130 -0.56 -10.25 9.22
N GLY A 131 -0.82 -10.67 7.98
CA GLY A 131 -0.91 -12.07 7.52
C GLY A 131 0.20 -13.00 8.03
N SER A 132 1.42 -12.51 8.24
CA SER A 132 2.57 -13.24 8.80
C SER A 132 2.36 -13.85 10.20
N GLU A 133 1.44 -13.35 11.03
CA GLU A 133 1.20 -13.94 12.36
C GLU A 133 0.49 -15.30 12.27
N LYS A 134 -0.32 -15.50 11.22
CA LYS A 134 -1.10 -16.74 10.99
C LYS A 134 -0.57 -17.55 9.79
N PHE A 135 -0.03 -16.87 8.78
CA PHE A 135 0.53 -17.42 7.55
C PHE A 135 2.00 -16.99 7.42
N LYS A 136 2.87 -17.74 8.11
CA LYS A 136 4.32 -17.48 8.16
C LYS A 136 5.03 -17.73 6.83
N ASP A 137 4.43 -18.55 5.98
CA ASP A 137 4.91 -18.84 4.63
C ASP A 137 4.91 -17.56 3.77
N PRO A 138 5.91 -17.31 2.92
CA PRO A 138 5.95 -16.17 1.99
C PRO A 138 4.80 -16.15 0.96
N GLU A 139 4.04 -17.23 0.82
CA GLU A 139 2.87 -17.29 -0.05
C GLU A 139 1.70 -16.40 0.40
N VAL A 140 0.95 -15.91 -0.59
CA VAL A 140 -0.16 -14.96 -0.38
C VAL A 140 -1.34 -15.64 0.32
N GLY A 141 -1.71 -15.13 1.49
CA GLY A 141 -2.77 -15.70 2.32
C GLY A 141 -4.19 -15.36 1.84
N PRO A 142 -5.22 -16.02 2.40
CA PRO A 142 -6.63 -15.79 2.04
C PRO A 142 -7.08 -14.32 2.13
N ALA A 143 -6.75 -13.64 3.24
CA ALA A 143 -7.07 -12.22 3.45
C ALA A 143 -6.46 -11.32 2.37
N GLU A 144 -5.24 -11.62 1.96
CA GLU A 144 -4.50 -10.84 0.97
C GLU A 144 -5.12 -11.01 -0.43
N LYS A 145 -5.47 -12.26 -0.79
CA LYS A 145 -6.19 -12.56 -2.04
C LYS A 145 -7.55 -11.86 -2.08
N ARG A 146 -8.29 -11.87 -0.96
CA ARG A 146 -9.56 -11.15 -0.81
C ARG A 146 -9.38 -9.65 -1.05
N VAL A 147 -8.40 -9.03 -0.38
CA VAL A 147 -8.11 -7.60 -0.54
C VAL A 147 -7.81 -7.26 -2.01
N ILE A 148 -6.92 -8.01 -2.66
CA ILE A 148 -6.53 -7.75 -4.05
C ILE A 148 -7.71 -7.93 -5.01
N ASP A 149 -8.51 -8.98 -4.85
CA ASP A 149 -9.67 -9.20 -5.72
C ASP A 149 -10.75 -8.13 -5.52
N THR A 150 -10.98 -7.67 -4.29
CA THR A 150 -11.90 -6.56 -4.02
C THR A 150 -11.40 -5.26 -4.63
N VAL A 151 -10.10 -4.95 -4.55
CA VAL A 151 -9.50 -3.78 -5.22
C VAL A 151 -9.72 -3.87 -6.74
N LYS A 152 -9.37 -5.00 -7.36
CA LYS A 152 -9.53 -5.21 -8.81
C LYS A 152 -11.00 -5.11 -9.23
N TRP A 153 -11.92 -5.64 -8.41
CA TRP A 153 -13.34 -5.56 -8.68
C TRP A 153 -13.84 -4.10 -8.62
N VAL A 154 -13.47 -3.33 -7.60
CA VAL A 154 -13.86 -1.90 -7.49
C VAL A 154 -13.30 -1.07 -8.65
N VAL A 155 -12.04 -1.29 -9.04
CA VAL A 155 -11.45 -0.61 -10.20
C VAL A 155 -12.28 -0.85 -11.46
N LYS A 156 -12.70 -2.10 -11.69
CA LYS A 156 -13.52 -2.48 -12.86
C LYS A 156 -14.95 -1.94 -12.76
N GLU A 157 -15.61 -2.11 -11.62
CA GLU A 157 -17.01 -1.73 -11.39
C GLU A 157 -17.25 -0.24 -11.62
N TYR A 158 -16.31 0.60 -11.17
CA TYR A 158 -16.43 2.06 -11.29
C TYR A 158 -15.63 2.66 -12.46
N ASN A 159 -15.03 1.82 -13.31
CA ASN A 159 -14.17 2.25 -14.43
C ASN A 159 -13.11 3.28 -13.98
N LEU A 160 -12.33 2.90 -12.96
CA LEU A 160 -11.31 3.74 -12.34
C LEU A 160 -9.99 3.66 -13.13
N ASP A 161 -9.11 4.64 -12.90
CA ASP A 161 -7.76 4.60 -13.48
C ASP A 161 -6.91 3.52 -12.80
N GLU A 162 -6.74 2.39 -13.48
CA GLU A 162 -5.93 1.26 -13.00
C GLU A 162 -4.45 1.59 -12.78
N ASN A 163 -3.95 2.71 -13.34
CA ASN A 163 -2.58 3.15 -13.12
C ASN A 163 -2.43 4.08 -11.91
N ARG A 164 -3.54 4.41 -11.24
CA ARG A 164 -3.62 5.32 -10.10
C ARG A 164 -4.42 4.71 -8.96
N VAL A 165 -3.94 3.55 -8.50
CA VAL A 165 -4.44 2.85 -7.32
C VAL A 165 -3.40 2.94 -6.22
N TYR A 166 -3.81 3.40 -5.05
CA TYR A 166 -2.93 3.72 -3.93
C TYR A 166 -3.39 2.96 -2.69
N LEU A 167 -2.48 2.40 -1.91
CA LEU A 167 -2.81 1.68 -0.69
C LEU A 167 -2.23 2.40 0.52
N CYS A 168 -3.00 2.55 1.58
CA CYS A 168 -2.51 3.05 2.84
C CYS A 168 -3.01 2.26 4.06
N GLY A 169 -2.32 2.44 5.17
CA GLY A 169 -2.78 1.93 6.45
C GLY A 169 -1.95 2.40 7.64
N ASN A 170 -2.56 2.29 8.82
CA ASN A 170 -1.97 2.67 10.11
C ASN A 170 -1.83 1.43 11.00
N SER A 171 -0.76 1.31 11.79
CA SER A 171 -0.61 0.22 12.77
C SER A 171 -0.69 -1.15 12.09
N MET A 172 -1.62 -2.03 12.50
CA MET A 172 -1.95 -3.28 11.79
C MET A 172 -2.24 -3.06 10.31
N GLY A 173 -2.99 -2.01 9.97
CA GLY A 173 -3.25 -1.60 8.59
C GLY A 173 -1.97 -1.17 7.88
N GLY A 174 -1.00 -0.59 8.58
CA GLY A 174 0.31 -0.24 8.04
C GLY A 174 1.13 -1.49 7.69
N SER A 175 1.14 -2.49 8.57
CA SER A 175 1.74 -3.80 8.26
C SER A 175 1.10 -4.46 7.06
N GLY A 176 -0.25 -4.42 6.98
CA GLY A 176 -0.99 -4.91 5.82
C GLY A 176 -0.69 -4.12 4.54
N ALA A 177 -0.56 -2.79 4.64
CA ALA A 177 -0.24 -1.94 3.51
C ALA A 177 1.13 -2.28 2.93
N LEU A 178 2.13 -2.50 3.78
CA LEU A 178 3.44 -2.97 3.34
C LEU A 178 3.39 -4.41 2.83
N GLY A 179 2.84 -5.34 3.61
CA GLY A 179 2.88 -6.77 3.32
C GLY A 179 2.08 -7.17 2.07
N ILE A 180 0.88 -6.62 1.92
CA ILE A 180 0.05 -6.83 0.73
C ILE A 180 0.57 -5.92 -0.39
N GLY A 181 0.71 -4.62 -0.13
CA GLY A 181 0.94 -3.64 -1.19
C GLY A 181 2.26 -3.82 -1.94
N VAL A 182 3.37 -4.05 -1.23
CA VAL A 182 4.71 -4.03 -1.85
C VAL A 182 4.89 -5.19 -2.84
N ARG A 183 4.25 -6.34 -2.60
CA ARG A 183 4.25 -7.46 -3.53
C ARG A 183 3.41 -7.21 -4.78
N HIS A 184 2.44 -6.31 -4.70
CA HIS A 184 1.42 -6.09 -5.73
C HIS A 184 1.65 -4.80 -6.50
N GLY A 185 2.87 -4.62 -7.01
CA GLY A 185 3.21 -3.51 -7.90
C GLY A 185 2.49 -3.52 -9.26
N ASP A 186 1.87 -4.65 -9.62
CA ASP A 186 0.94 -4.78 -10.73
C ASP A 186 -0.44 -4.16 -10.44
N VAL A 187 -0.77 -3.93 -9.16
CA VAL A 187 -2.02 -3.33 -8.70
C VAL A 187 -1.81 -1.90 -8.24
N PHE A 188 -0.78 -1.65 -7.41
CA PHE A 188 -0.59 -0.37 -6.74
C PHE A 188 0.49 0.47 -7.40
N ALA A 189 0.21 1.77 -7.58
CA ALA A 189 1.19 2.75 -8.01
C ALA A 189 2.15 3.09 -6.85
N ALA A 190 1.60 3.36 -5.66
CA ALA A 190 2.33 3.68 -4.44
C ALA A 190 1.61 3.15 -3.18
N VAL A 191 2.37 2.96 -2.11
CA VAL A 191 1.92 2.50 -0.79
C VAL A 191 2.38 3.49 0.27
N LYS A 192 1.50 3.87 1.20
CA LYS A 192 1.85 4.70 2.36
C LYS A 192 1.51 4.01 3.68
N ALA A 193 2.49 3.81 4.55
CA ALA A 193 2.31 3.19 5.87
C ALA A 193 2.59 4.21 6.99
N ASN A 194 1.77 4.18 8.04
CA ASN A 194 2.02 4.89 9.30
C ASN A 194 2.21 3.89 10.44
N VAL A 195 3.32 4.01 11.17
CA VAL A 195 3.67 3.20 12.36
C VAL A 195 3.30 1.73 12.17
N PRO A 196 3.77 1.07 11.09
CA PRO A 196 3.37 -0.31 10.80
C PRO A 196 3.70 -1.21 11.99
N ALA A 197 2.69 -1.93 12.48
CA ALA A 197 2.83 -2.83 13.62
C ALA A 197 3.58 -4.12 13.21
N LYS A 198 4.91 -3.99 13.03
CA LYS A 198 5.87 -4.93 12.42
C LYS A 198 5.98 -4.80 10.90
N VAL A 199 7.18 -5.04 10.39
CA VAL A 199 7.52 -5.08 8.94
C VAL A 199 7.85 -6.51 8.45
N GLU A 200 7.72 -7.49 9.33
CA GLU A 200 7.93 -8.91 9.05
C GLU A 200 6.96 -9.43 7.98
N HIS A 201 5.77 -8.83 7.86
CA HIS A 201 4.80 -9.20 6.82
C HIS A 201 5.35 -8.92 5.42
N VAL A 202 5.85 -7.71 5.16
CA VAL A 202 6.50 -7.38 3.87
C VAL A 202 7.78 -8.18 3.67
N SER A 203 8.56 -8.38 4.73
CA SER A 203 9.79 -9.18 4.65
C SER A 203 9.51 -10.63 4.22
N SER A 204 8.42 -11.22 4.73
CA SER A 204 7.96 -12.54 4.31
C SER A 204 7.50 -12.52 2.84
N ARG A 205 6.58 -11.62 2.47
CA ARG A 205 5.98 -11.56 1.13
C ARG A 205 6.96 -11.19 0.02
N MET A 206 8.03 -10.48 0.34
CA MET A 206 9.06 -10.07 -0.61
C MET A 206 10.31 -10.96 -0.57
N TYR A 207 10.30 -12.04 0.21
CA TYR A 207 11.45 -12.93 0.39
C TYR A 207 12.73 -12.18 0.83
N PHE A 208 12.59 -11.17 1.70
CA PHE A 208 13.75 -10.46 2.22
C PHE A 208 14.60 -11.39 3.09
N GLY A 209 15.92 -11.34 2.89
CA GLY A 209 16.86 -12.29 3.49
C GLY A 209 16.80 -13.71 2.93
N LYS A 210 16.01 -13.97 1.87
CA LYS A 210 15.86 -15.30 1.24
C LYS A 210 15.97 -15.19 -0.28
N ALA A 211 16.30 -16.31 -0.93
CA ALA A 211 16.16 -16.41 -2.38
C ALA A 211 14.67 -16.41 -2.77
N VAL A 212 14.33 -15.73 -3.86
CA VAL A 212 13.00 -15.84 -4.46
C VAL A 212 12.98 -17.16 -5.25
N PRO A 213 11.99 -18.05 -5.04
CA PRO A 213 11.85 -19.26 -5.84
C PRO A 213 11.76 -18.95 -7.34
N ALA A 214 12.30 -19.84 -8.18
CA ALA A 214 12.40 -19.60 -9.62
C ALA A 214 11.03 -19.51 -10.34
N ASP A 215 9.99 -20.10 -9.75
CA ASP A 215 8.60 -20.08 -10.21
C ASP A 215 7.80 -18.86 -9.68
N VAL A 216 8.41 -18.05 -8.80
CA VAL A 216 7.79 -16.83 -8.27
C VAL A 216 8.31 -15.60 -9.01
N THR A 217 7.42 -14.96 -9.77
CA THR A 217 7.68 -13.66 -10.38
C THR A 217 7.11 -12.54 -9.52
N LEU A 218 7.98 -11.66 -9.03
CA LEU A 218 7.57 -10.43 -8.34
C LEU A 218 7.55 -9.26 -9.33
N PRO A 219 6.44 -8.51 -9.46
CA PRO A 219 6.44 -7.28 -10.24
C PRO A 219 7.34 -6.22 -9.58
N ASP A 220 7.76 -5.22 -10.35
CA ASP A 220 8.40 -4.03 -9.76
C ASP A 220 7.45 -3.39 -8.73
N PRO A 221 7.89 -3.24 -7.46
CA PRO A 221 7.01 -2.85 -6.36
C PRO A 221 6.45 -1.42 -6.53
N PRO A 222 5.37 -1.06 -5.83
CA PRO A 222 4.94 0.33 -5.69
C PRO A 222 6.01 1.18 -5.01
N VAL A 223 6.00 2.49 -5.25
CA VAL A 223 6.78 3.44 -4.45
C VAL A 223 6.28 3.40 -3.01
N VAL A 224 7.17 3.13 -2.06
CA VAL A 224 6.82 3.05 -0.64
C VAL A 224 7.12 4.36 0.07
N VAL A 225 6.13 4.87 0.79
CA VAL A 225 6.30 5.90 1.81
C VAL A 225 6.02 5.28 3.17
N ASP A 226 7.01 5.26 4.03
CA ASP A 226 6.88 4.76 5.40
C ASP A 226 7.23 5.86 6.39
N TYR A 227 6.44 6.00 7.44
CA TYR A 227 6.81 6.83 8.57
C TYR A 227 6.49 6.14 9.87
N SER A 228 7.49 6.11 10.74
CA SER A 228 7.54 5.19 11.85
C SER A 228 8.25 5.80 13.05
N ALA A 229 8.04 5.21 14.22
CA ALA A 229 8.52 5.76 15.48
C ALA A 229 9.45 4.77 16.18
N PRO A 230 10.74 5.12 16.43
CA PRO A 230 11.65 4.22 17.13
C PRO A 230 11.21 3.94 18.57
N ASN A 231 10.51 4.89 19.19
CA ASN A 231 9.91 4.74 20.52
C ASN A 231 8.53 4.07 20.52
N ASP A 232 8.06 3.55 19.39
CA ASP A 232 6.88 2.70 19.33
C ASP A 232 7.27 1.21 19.38
N THR A 233 6.83 0.52 20.44
CA THR A 233 7.14 -0.89 20.67
C THR A 233 6.53 -1.85 19.63
N TRP A 234 5.57 -1.39 18.83
CA TRP A 234 4.99 -2.19 17.75
C TRP A 234 5.77 -2.08 16.44
N SER A 235 6.44 -0.94 16.21
CA SER A 235 7.13 -0.59 14.97
C SER A 235 8.56 -1.14 14.92
N LYS A 236 8.70 -2.46 14.87
CA LYS A 236 9.99 -3.19 14.88
C LYS A 236 10.42 -3.66 13.49
N GLY A 237 11.72 -3.96 13.34
CA GLY A 237 12.32 -4.61 12.16
C GLY A 237 12.69 -3.66 11.01
N HIS A 238 12.53 -2.34 11.18
CA HIS A 238 12.74 -1.36 10.11
C HIS A 238 14.18 -1.35 9.60
N GLU A 239 15.19 -1.66 10.43
CA GLU A 239 16.58 -1.82 10.02
C GLU A 239 16.74 -2.87 8.92
N THR A 240 16.06 -4.01 9.08
CA THR A 240 16.13 -5.11 8.09
C THR A 240 15.32 -4.78 6.84
N PHE A 241 14.18 -4.12 7.01
CA PHE A 241 13.33 -3.69 5.90
C PHE A 241 14.03 -2.66 5.02
N ILE A 242 14.63 -1.62 5.61
CA ILE A 242 15.35 -0.57 4.87
C ILE A 242 16.57 -1.16 4.16
N ALA A 243 17.35 -2.00 4.84
CA ALA A 243 18.48 -2.70 4.23
C ALA A 243 18.04 -3.52 3.01
N ALA A 244 16.97 -4.31 3.15
CA ALA A 244 16.44 -5.12 2.05
C ALA A 244 15.91 -4.27 0.88
N MET A 245 15.23 -3.15 1.16
CA MET A 245 14.78 -2.22 0.13
C MET A 245 15.98 -1.60 -0.61
N ASN A 246 17.05 -1.24 0.10
CA ASN A 246 18.29 -0.75 -0.50
C ASN A 246 18.97 -1.83 -1.36
N ASP A 247 19.17 -3.03 -0.83
CA ASP A 247 19.86 -4.14 -1.52
C ASP A 247 19.09 -4.61 -2.76
N ARG A 248 17.76 -4.67 -2.67
CA ARG A 248 16.88 -5.03 -3.80
C ARG A 248 16.64 -3.86 -4.75
N LYS A 249 17.17 -2.66 -4.45
CA LYS A 249 16.95 -1.43 -5.22
C LYS A 249 15.46 -1.13 -5.37
N TYR A 250 14.67 -1.29 -4.30
CA TYR A 250 13.24 -1.00 -4.28
C TYR A 250 12.96 0.41 -3.75
N PRO A 251 11.94 1.10 -4.30
CA PRO A 251 11.66 2.51 -4.00
C PRO A 251 11.16 2.67 -2.55
N LEU A 252 11.92 3.41 -1.74
CA LEU A 252 11.57 3.74 -0.37
C LEU A 252 11.86 5.22 -0.08
N PHE A 253 10.84 5.90 0.45
CA PHE A 253 10.95 7.14 1.20
C PHE A 253 10.55 6.84 2.63
N MET A 254 11.44 7.12 3.58
CA MET A 254 11.17 6.84 4.99
C MET A 254 11.42 8.04 5.87
N TYR A 255 10.58 8.19 6.90
CA TYR A 255 10.69 9.26 7.89
C TYR A 255 10.51 8.67 9.29
N TRP A 256 11.23 9.20 10.28
CA TRP A 256 11.02 8.77 11.66
C TRP A 256 11.23 9.87 12.68
N GLY A 257 10.73 9.62 13.88
CA GLY A 257 10.98 10.45 15.05
C GLY A 257 10.27 9.92 16.29
N PRO A 258 10.53 10.50 17.48
CA PRO A 258 9.99 10.02 18.76
C PRO A 258 8.49 10.33 18.99
N PHE A 259 7.63 10.21 17.98
CA PHE A 259 6.19 10.49 18.09
C PHE A 259 5.34 9.31 18.60
N GLY A 260 5.96 8.16 18.90
CA GLY A 260 5.26 6.97 19.40
C GLY A 260 4.26 6.42 18.39
N HIS A 261 3.25 5.69 18.86
CA HIS A 261 2.20 5.10 18.01
C HIS A 261 1.13 6.13 17.59
N ALA A 262 1.55 7.35 17.24
CA ALA A 262 0.67 8.45 16.88
C ALA A 262 0.02 8.25 15.50
N ASN A 263 -1.23 8.70 15.37
CA ASN A 263 -2.03 8.63 14.15
C ASN A 263 -2.50 10.02 13.65
N ASN A 264 -1.90 11.08 14.21
CA ASN A 264 -2.24 12.47 13.95
C ASN A 264 -1.06 13.14 13.25
N HIS A 265 -1.26 13.58 12.00
CA HIS A 265 -0.22 14.21 11.20
C HIS A 265 0.29 15.50 11.83
N GLU A 266 -0.58 16.32 12.44
CA GLU A 266 -0.14 17.55 13.11
C GLU A 266 0.84 17.25 14.25
N GLN A 267 0.61 16.20 15.04
CA GLN A 267 1.53 15.81 16.11
C GLN A 267 2.81 15.20 15.57
N ILE A 268 2.73 14.39 14.51
CA ILE A 268 3.91 13.80 13.86
C ILE A 268 4.76 14.91 13.22
N LEU A 269 4.15 15.90 12.57
CA LEU A 269 4.82 17.05 11.92
C LEU A 269 5.58 17.94 12.92
N LYS A 270 5.20 17.94 14.21
CA LYS A 270 6.00 18.62 15.25
C LYS A 270 7.34 17.95 15.50
N VAL A 271 7.48 16.68 15.10
CA VAL A 271 8.66 15.86 15.31
C VAL A 271 9.42 15.65 13.99
N ASN A 272 8.71 15.30 12.93
CA ASN A 272 9.26 15.12 11.59
C ASN A 272 8.35 15.81 10.58
N ASP A 273 8.77 16.98 10.10
CA ASP A 273 8.02 17.82 9.16
C ASP A 273 8.16 17.39 7.69
N LEU A 274 8.86 16.28 7.41
CA LEU A 274 9.06 15.74 6.07
C LEU A 274 8.07 14.64 5.66
N ILE A 275 7.20 14.15 6.58
CA ILE A 275 6.28 13.00 6.32
C ILE A 275 5.31 13.22 5.14
N ASN A 276 5.14 14.47 4.71
CA ASN A 276 4.30 14.87 3.59
C ASN A 276 5.10 15.51 2.45
N SER A 277 6.44 15.47 2.50
CA SER A 277 7.31 16.11 1.51
C SER A 277 7.29 15.44 0.14
N PHE A 278 6.92 14.17 0.07
CA PHE A 278 6.84 13.40 -1.16
C PHE A 278 5.38 13.15 -1.58
N ASP A 279 5.04 13.57 -2.80
CA ASP A 279 3.70 13.36 -3.39
C ASP A 279 3.57 11.95 -3.99
N TRP A 280 3.31 10.98 -3.11
CA TRP A 280 3.08 9.60 -3.48
C TRP A 280 1.80 9.37 -4.31
N LEU A 281 0.83 10.29 -4.25
CA LEU A 281 -0.42 10.23 -5.04
C LEU A 281 -0.24 10.74 -6.48
N GLY A 282 0.92 11.33 -6.78
CA GLY A 282 1.35 11.67 -8.14
C GLY A 282 1.95 10.50 -8.91
N VAL A 283 2.38 9.43 -8.24
CA VAL A 283 3.00 8.25 -8.86
C VAL A 283 1.98 7.49 -9.71
N LYS A 284 2.42 6.95 -10.84
CA LYS A 284 1.60 6.09 -11.72
C LYS A 284 2.27 4.75 -11.99
N LYS A 285 1.46 3.70 -12.20
CA LYS A 285 1.93 2.34 -12.50
C LYS A 285 2.56 2.20 -13.89
N ASN A 286 2.07 2.97 -14.87
CA ASN A 286 2.52 2.94 -16.26
C ASN A 286 3.65 3.95 -16.55
N GLU A 287 4.38 4.37 -15.53
CA GLU A 287 5.53 5.26 -15.65
C GLU A 287 6.72 4.62 -14.95
N ALA A 288 7.91 4.80 -15.54
CA ALA A 288 9.15 4.42 -14.88
C ALA A 288 9.37 5.28 -13.62
N TYR A 289 10.16 4.79 -12.68
CA TYR A 289 10.66 5.59 -11.58
C TYR A 289 12.13 5.26 -11.28
N PRO A 290 12.92 6.26 -10.88
CA PRO A 290 14.23 6.02 -10.30
C PRO A 290 14.08 5.53 -8.85
N VAL A 291 14.95 4.61 -8.47
CA VAL A 291 15.18 4.22 -7.09
C VAL A 291 16.53 4.73 -6.64
N PHE A 292 16.53 5.41 -5.50
CA PHE A 292 17.73 5.97 -4.88
C PHE A 292 18.20 5.04 -3.77
N THR A 293 19.43 4.54 -3.88
CA THR A 293 20.08 3.70 -2.86
C THR A 293 21.43 4.31 -2.49
N ASN A 294 21.94 3.99 -1.30
CA ASN A 294 23.21 4.51 -0.79
C ASN A 294 23.30 6.06 -0.85
N ALA A 295 22.17 6.72 -0.61
CA ALA A 295 22.09 8.17 -0.68
C ALA A 295 22.90 8.84 0.45
N SER A 296 23.73 9.83 0.09
CA SER A 296 24.61 10.53 1.03
C SER A 296 23.89 11.38 2.07
N THR A 297 22.58 11.57 1.90
CA THR A 297 21.74 12.39 2.77
C THR A 297 20.97 11.58 3.79
N ASN A 298 20.94 10.24 3.68
CA ASN A 298 20.21 9.38 4.59
C ASN A 298 20.74 9.51 6.03
N ASP A 299 19.84 9.71 6.99
CA ASP A 299 20.22 9.77 8.39
C ASP A 299 20.56 8.36 8.93
N PRO A 300 21.48 8.24 9.90
CA PRO A 300 21.75 6.97 10.57
C PRO A 300 20.51 6.39 11.25
N LEU A 301 20.17 5.15 10.94
CA LEU A 301 18.96 4.48 11.45
C LEU A 301 18.99 4.29 12.97
N PRO A 302 17.88 4.56 13.68
CA PRO A 302 17.82 4.36 15.13
C PRO A 302 17.49 2.92 15.53
N TRP A 303 16.93 2.10 14.64
CA TRP A 303 16.66 0.69 14.91
C TRP A 303 17.90 -0.19 14.69
N PRO A 304 18.08 -1.29 15.45
CA PRO A 304 17.30 -1.67 16.63
C PRO A 304 17.87 -1.08 17.94
N ASP A 305 19.03 -0.44 17.89
CA ASP A 305 19.87 -0.21 19.07
C ASP A 305 19.67 1.15 19.75
N ARG A 306 19.09 2.13 19.04
CA ARG A 306 18.96 3.53 19.47
C ARG A 306 17.50 3.99 19.55
N LEU A 307 16.62 3.12 20.06
CA LEU A 307 15.17 3.37 20.13
C LEU A 307 14.77 4.53 21.04
N ALA A 308 15.64 4.93 21.97
CA ALA A 308 15.41 6.07 22.86
C ALA A 308 15.79 7.42 22.22
N ASP A 309 16.46 7.42 21.06
CA ASP A 309 16.89 8.64 20.37
C ASP A 309 15.70 9.55 20.10
N LYS A 310 15.89 10.84 20.40
CA LYS A 310 14.89 11.88 20.14
C LYS A 310 15.05 12.56 18.79
N LYS A 311 16.10 12.20 18.04
CA LYS A 311 16.39 12.78 16.74
C LYS A 311 15.44 12.18 15.68
N ALA A 312 14.75 13.06 14.96
CA ALA A 312 14.03 12.70 13.75
C ALA A 312 15.02 12.48 12.59
N GLY A 313 14.66 11.61 11.66
CA GLY A 313 15.52 11.31 10.51
C GLY A 313 14.74 10.89 9.28
N GLN A 314 15.47 10.67 8.19
CA GLN A 314 14.88 10.32 6.91
C GLN A 314 15.76 9.41 6.04
N VAL A 315 15.11 8.72 5.10
CA VAL A 315 15.72 8.05 3.94
C VAL A 315 15.11 8.63 2.66
N ASN A 316 15.95 9.05 1.72
CA ASN A 316 15.64 9.54 0.37
C ASN A 316 14.72 10.79 0.26
N ALA A 317 14.38 11.46 1.37
CA ALA A 317 13.40 12.54 1.46
C ALA A 317 13.57 13.69 0.46
N PHE A 318 14.78 13.95 0.01
CA PHE A 318 15.10 15.09 -0.84
C PHE A 318 15.14 14.77 -2.33
N PHE A 319 15.25 13.51 -2.73
CA PHE A 319 15.34 13.15 -4.14
C PHE A 319 13.98 13.24 -4.84
N ARG A 320 13.96 13.85 -6.02
CA ARG A 320 12.79 14.01 -6.87
C ARG A 320 13.14 13.65 -8.31
N TRP A 321 12.11 13.40 -9.10
CA TRP A 321 12.28 13.16 -10.52
C TRP A 321 11.10 13.67 -11.34
N ALA A 322 11.34 13.77 -12.65
CA ALA A 322 10.30 13.96 -13.65
C ALA A 322 10.65 13.11 -14.87
N ASN A 323 9.77 12.18 -15.22
CA ASN A 323 9.94 11.33 -16.39
C ASN A 323 9.91 12.17 -17.67
N ALA A 324 10.83 11.90 -18.59
CA ALA A 324 10.93 12.62 -19.86
C ALA A 324 10.53 11.74 -21.05
N SER A 325 11.13 10.54 -21.18
CA SER A 325 10.81 9.62 -22.27
C SER A 325 11.07 8.16 -21.90
N ASP A 326 10.31 7.25 -22.51
CA ASP A 326 10.52 5.80 -22.43
C ASP A 326 10.21 5.20 -23.81
N THR A 327 11.26 4.71 -24.46
CA THR A 327 11.29 4.19 -25.83
C THR A 327 12.02 2.85 -25.86
N ALA A 328 11.93 2.11 -26.97
CA ALA A 328 12.68 0.86 -27.11
C ALA A 328 14.21 1.07 -27.04
N ASP A 329 14.70 2.27 -27.39
CA ASP A 329 16.12 2.58 -27.48
C ASP A 329 16.69 3.22 -26.21
N ALA A 330 15.85 3.96 -25.47
CA ALA A 330 16.28 4.69 -24.28
C ALA A 330 15.13 4.99 -23.31
N VAL A 331 15.49 5.13 -22.03
CA VAL A 331 14.68 5.74 -20.97
C VAL A 331 15.38 7.00 -20.46
N GLU A 332 14.61 8.07 -20.28
CA GLU A 332 15.08 9.38 -19.86
C GLU A 332 14.26 9.91 -18.69
N THR A 333 14.95 10.29 -17.62
CA THR A 333 14.33 10.89 -16.43
C THR A 333 15.17 12.06 -15.94
N LYS A 334 14.51 13.17 -15.57
CA LYS A 334 15.19 14.29 -14.91
C LYS A 334 15.29 13.98 -13.43
N LEU A 335 16.50 14.07 -12.87
CA LEU A 335 16.75 13.91 -11.44
C LEU A 335 17.10 15.26 -10.83
N PHE A 336 16.56 15.54 -9.65
CA PHE A 336 16.84 16.76 -8.89
C PHE A 336 16.57 16.57 -7.41
N LEU A 337 17.12 17.45 -6.59
CA LEU A 337 16.79 17.57 -5.18
C LEU A 337 15.66 18.59 -4.99
N ALA A 338 14.77 18.32 -4.02
CA ALA A 338 13.77 19.27 -3.55
C ALA A 338 14.45 20.55 -3.07
N LYS A 339 13.90 21.71 -3.42
CA LYS A 339 14.47 23.02 -3.05
C LYS A 339 14.01 23.41 -1.65
N ALA A 340 14.86 24.14 -0.92
CA ALA A 340 14.51 24.64 0.41
C ALA A 340 13.25 25.51 0.41
N ALA A 341 13.01 26.27 -0.66
CA ALA A 341 11.80 27.08 -0.82
C ALA A 341 10.50 26.26 -0.95
N ASP A 342 10.61 24.98 -1.37
CA ASP A 342 9.47 24.09 -1.58
C ASP A 342 9.16 23.25 -0.33
N LEU A 343 10.03 23.28 0.69
CA LEU A 343 9.93 22.48 1.90
C LEU A 343 9.84 23.37 3.14
N LYS A 344 8.75 23.25 3.89
CA LYS A 344 8.66 23.81 5.24
C LYS A 344 9.26 22.80 6.22
N THR A 345 10.57 22.86 6.43
CA THR A 345 11.28 21.87 7.25
C THR A 345 12.39 22.46 8.12
N ALA A 346 12.60 21.87 9.30
CA ALA A 346 13.75 22.10 10.16
C ALA A 346 14.99 21.26 9.75
N PHE A 347 14.82 20.28 8.87
CA PHE A 347 15.94 19.53 8.31
C PHE A 347 16.79 20.41 7.41
N THR A 348 18.11 20.19 7.41
CA THR A 348 18.98 20.81 6.43
C THR A 348 18.65 20.26 5.04
N VAL A 349 18.14 21.13 4.16
CA VAL A 349 17.84 20.76 2.77
C VAL A 349 19.14 20.83 1.96
N PRO A 350 19.62 19.69 1.40
CA PRO A 350 20.87 19.65 0.67
C PRO A 350 20.73 20.33 -0.70
N THR A 351 21.77 21.06 -1.12
CA THR A 351 21.88 21.59 -2.49
C THR A 351 22.52 20.59 -3.46
N GLU A 352 23.24 19.60 -2.92
CA GLU A 352 23.83 18.48 -3.64
C GLU A 352 23.83 17.21 -2.78
N ALA A 353 23.73 16.04 -3.43
CA ALA A 353 23.79 14.73 -2.80
C ALA A 353 24.26 13.68 -3.82
N THR A 354 24.81 12.57 -3.34
CA THR A 354 25.08 11.40 -4.19
C THR A 354 24.11 10.27 -3.89
N ALA A 355 23.77 9.48 -4.91
CA ALA A 355 23.04 8.23 -4.76
C ALA A 355 23.35 7.28 -5.92
N ASP A 356 23.23 5.98 -5.68
CA ASP A 356 23.08 5.01 -6.74
C ASP A 356 21.64 5.08 -7.28
N VAL A 357 21.48 5.15 -8.59
CA VAL A 357 20.18 5.33 -9.24
C VAL A 357 19.84 4.14 -10.10
N SER A 358 18.79 3.41 -9.72
CA SER A 358 18.28 2.27 -10.47
C SER A 358 16.97 2.61 -11.16
N MET A 359 16.84 2.33 -12.46
CA MET A 359 15.58 2.55 -13.19
C MET A 359 14.68 1.31 -13.08
N ARG A 360 13.45 1.50 -12.61
CA ARG A 360 12.42 0.46 -12.48
C ARG A 360 11.10 0.88 -13.11
N ARG A 361 10.20 -0.08 -13.32
CA ARG A 361 8.96 0.06 -14.10
C ARG A 361 9.20 0.67 -15.47
N VAL A 362 10.31 0.31 -16.11
CA VAL A 362 10.63 0.76 -17.46
C VAL A 362 9.67 0.07 -18.44
N GLN A 363 8.91 0.87 -19.18
CA GLN A 363 7.77 0.42 -19.97
C GLN A 363 8.18 -0.12 -21.33
N LYS A 364 9.18 0.49 -22.00
CA LYS A 364 9.54 0.11 -23.37
C LYS A 364 10.99 -0.36 -23.51
N LEU A 365 11.96 0.31 -22.89
CA LEU A 365 13.34 -0.15 -22.93
C LEU A 365 13.44 -1.51 -22.23
N ARG A 366 14.11 -2.47 -22.88
CA ARG A 366 14.39 -3.80 -22.32
C ARG A 366 15.89 -4.02 -22.32
N VAL A 367 16.43 -4.32 -21.15
CA VAL A 367 17.85 -4.64 -20.97
C VAL A 367 17.93 -6.07 -20.46
N ALA A 368 18.62 -6.93 -21.22
CA ALA A 368 18.78 -8.33 -20.82
C ALA A 368 19.70 -8.44 -19.59
N PRO A 369 19.51 -9.46 -18.73
CA PRO A 369 20.41 -9.70 -17.61
C PRO A 369 21.88 -9.78 -18.06
N GLY A 370 22.78 -9.08 -17.36
CA GLY A 370 24.21 -9.03 -17.68
C GLY A 370 24.58 -8.26 -18.97
N ALA A 371 23.61 -7.69 -19.69
CA ALA A 371 23.88 -6.84 -20.83
C ALA A 371 24.52 -5.52 -20.40
N THR A 372 25.33 -4.95 -21.30
CA THR A 372 25.87 -3.60 -21.11
C THR A 372 24.78 -2.58 -21.43
N ALA A 373 24.62 -1.60 -20.55
CA ALA A 373 23.85 -0.38 -20.79
C ALA A 373 24.78 0.84 -20.71
N PHE A 374 24.48 1.85 -21.52
CA PHE A 374 25.22 3.11 -21.56
C PHE A 374 24.35 4.19 -20.94
N TRP A 375 24.97 5.12 -20.21
CA TRP A 375 24.25 6.20 -19.56
C TRP A 375 24.94 7.55 -19.74
N THR A 376 24.14 8.61 -19.69
CA THR A 376 24.59 10.01 -19.65
C THR A 376 23.84 10.75 -18.56
N PHE A 377 24.54 11.62 -17.84
CA PHE A 377 23.97 12.49 -16.81
C PHE A 377 24.68 13.85 -16.84
N GLY A 378 24.06 14.83 -17.51
CA GLY A 378 24.74 16.09 -17.84
C GLY A 378 25.94 15.83 -18.75
N THR A 379 27.14 16.22 -18.33
CA THR A 379 28.39 15.94 -19.04
C THR A 379 29.01 14.59 -18.69
N ALA A 380 28.56 13.96 -17.60
CA ALA A 380 29.02 12.63 -17.20
C ALA A 380 28.42 11.55 -18.09
N LYS A 381 29.20 10.51 -18.37
CA LYS A 381 28.75 9.34 -19.13
C LYS A 381 29.52 8.10 -18.70
N GLY A 382 28.96 6.94 -18.96
CA GLY A 382 29.61 5.68 -18.68
C GLY A 382 28.83 4.47 -19.19
N GLU A 383 29.32 3.30 -18.82
CA GLU A 383 28.68 2.01 -19.06
C GLU A 383 28.53 1.25 -17.76
N VAL A 384 27.48 0.43 -17.67
CA VAL A 384 27.17 -0.42 -16.53
C VAL A 384 26.60 -1.76 -17.02
N LYS A 385 26.65 -2.78 -16.17
CA LYS A 385 26.01 -4.06 -16.42
C LYS A 385 24.65 -4.11 -15.73
N ALA A 386 23.62 -4.55 -16.47
CA ALA A 386 22.33 -4.84 -15.86
C ALA A 386 22.44 -6.06 -14.94
N ASP A 387 21.69 -6.05 -13.84
CA ASP A 387 21.70 -7.16 -12.88
C ASP A 387 20.93 -8.39 -13.38
N ALA A 388 20.77 -9.40 -12.51
CA ALA A 388 20.09 -10.65 -12.85
C ALA A 388 18.61 -10.45 -13.26
N GLN A 389 18.00 -9.31 -12.92
CA GLN A 389 16.65 -8.95 -13.31
C GLN A 389 16.61 -8.00 -14.52
N GLY A 390 17.77 -7.66 -15.09
CA GLY A 390 17.86 -6.67 -16.16
C GLY A 390 17.73 -5.22 -15.67
N CYS A 391 17.79 -4.97 -14.35
CA CYS A 391 17.72 -3.62 -13.80
C CYS A 391 19.08 -2.93 -13.95
N VAL A 392 19.06 -1.70 -14.48
CA VAL A 392 20.24 -0.87 -14.70
C VAL A 392 20.40 0.09 -13.52
N THR A 393 21.57 0.03 -12.87
CA THR A 393 21.96 0.91 -11.77
C THR A 393 23.18 1.74 -12.16
N VAL A 394 23.07 3.05 -12.06
CA VAL A 394 24.19 3.99 -12.25
C VAL A 394 24.71 4.40 -10.86
N PRO A 395 25.96 4.07 -10.50
CA PRO A 395 26.45 4.31 -9.16
C PRO A 395 26.86 5.77 -8.93
N GLY A 396 26.66 6.26 -7.71
CA GLY A 396 27.23 7.51 -7.19
C GLY A 396 26.91 8.78 -7.99
N LEU A 397 25.73 8.87 -8.62
CA LEU A 397 25.34 10.08 -9.34
C LEU A 397 25.20 11.26 -8.38
N LYS A 398 25.92 12.36 -8.67
CA LYS A 398 25.80 13.63 -7.97
C LYS A 398 24.59 14.39 -8.48
N VAL A 399 23.51 14.42 -7.70
CA VAL A 399 22.26 15.13 -7.98
C VAL A 399 22.27 16.48 -7.26
N THR A 400 21.77 17.54 -7.92
CA THR A 400 21.65 18.89 -7.35
C THR A 400 20.20 19.35 -7.39
N THR A 401 19.92 20.56 -6.91
CA THR A 401 18.58 21.19 -7.04
C THR A 401 18.19 21.51 -8.48
N GLU A 402 19.14 21.56 -9.41
CA GLU A 402 18.88 21.80 -10.82
C GLU A 402 18.61 20.49 -11.56
N PRO A 403 17.49 20.36 -12.29
CA PRO A 403 17.17 19.12 -13.00
C PRO A 403 18.21 18.76 -14.06
N ILE A 404 18.77 17.55 -13.93
CA ILE A 404 19.67 16.96 -14.92
C ILE A 404 19.05 15.68 -15.46
N THR A 405 19.03 15.51 -16.78
CA THR A 405 18.52 14.30 -17.42
C THR A 405 19.51 13.15 -17.28
N LEU A 406 19.07 12.06 -16.65
CA LEU A 406 19.66 10.72 -16.78
C LEU A 406 19.05 10.04 -18.00
N THR A 407 19.88 9.67 -18.97
CA THR A 407 19.50 8.80 -20.09
C THR A 407 20.18 7.45 -19.92
N VAL A 408 19.43 6.36 -20.08
CA VAL A 408 19.95 4.99 -20.14
C VAL A 408 19.55 4.38 -21.49
N ARG A 409 20.48 3.70 -22.17
CA ARG A 409 20.31 3.13 -23.51
C ARG A 409 21.08 1.80 -23.67
N THR A 410 20.67 0.96 -24.62
CA THR A 410 21.34 -0.33 -24.92
C THR A 410 22.38 -0.24 -26.04
N VAL A 411 22.33 0.82 -26.86
CA VAL A 411 23.26 1.07 -27.97
C VAL A 411 24.17 2.24 -27.63
N ASN A 412 25.46 2.10 -27.87
CA ASN A 412 26.42 3.19 -27.73
C ASN A 412 26.22 4.21 -28.86
N LYS A 413 25.90 5.46 -28.55
CA LYS A 413 25.75 6.54 -29.56
C LYS A 413 27.06 7.28 -29.88
N ASP A 414 28.15 6.98 -29.16
CA ASP A 414 29.48 7.53 -29.41
C ASP A 414 30.33 6.66 -30.35
N ARG A 415 29.71 5.67 -31.01
CA ARG A 415 30.35 4.81 -32.02
C ARG A 415 29.53 4.77 -33.30
#